data_AF-A0A397VKT5-F1
#
_entry.id   AF-A0A397VKT5-F1
#
_cell.length_a   1.000
_cell.length_b   1.000
_cell.length_c   1.000
_cell.angle_alpha   90.00
_cell.angle_beta   90.00
_cell.angle_gamma   90.00
#
_symmetry.space_group_name_H-M   'P 1'
#
loop_
_entity.id
_entity.type
_entity.pdbx_description
1 polymer ?
#
loop_
_entity_poly.entity_id
_entity_poly.type
_entity_poly.pdbx_seq_one_letter_code
_entity_poly.pdbx_strand_id
1 'polypeptide(L)'
;MSLTTRCDHKICRDCINQYINKQLNEKGIVKIECLANHCNFLMEYEDMKRVASKDLIERYEYLSFREAIRQIPDFRWCHNQNCGSGQEHLGEDISPIMICIACGQMNCFTHDVIWHDGRTCTEYEAEKNTIEGATRDTIERETKTCPGCGIRIYKYGGCTHMTCKCGHQFCWLCCADYKNIIDYGNNYHEITCELYSKSAYLI
;
A
#
# COMPACT_ATOMS: atom_id res chain seq x y z
N MET A 1 -14.90 -10.35 -24.31
CA MET A 1 -15.68 -9.34 -23.58
C MET A 1 -15.07 -7.97 -23.86
N SER A 2 -15.85 -6.88 -23.98
CA SER A 2 -15.25 -5.54 -24.05
C SER A 2 -14.89 -5.02 -22.65
N LEU A 3 -13.74 -4.36 -22.50
CA LEU A 3 -13.30 -3.79 -21.21
C LEU A 3 -14.09 -2.55 -20.86
N THR A 4 -14.40 -1.69 -21.84
CA THR A 4 -15.17 -0.47 -21.64
C THR A 4 -16.27 -0.35 -22.68
N THR A 5 -17.40 0.29 -22.33
CA THR A 5 -18.45 0.62 -23.30
C THR A 5 -18.01 1.66 -24.34
N ARG A 6 -16.86 2.32 -24.11
CA ARG A 6 -16.29 3.33 -25.00
C ARG A 6 -15.47 2.75 -26.17
N CYS A 7 -15.27 1.43 -26.22
CA CYS A 7 -14.59 0.74 -27.34
C CYS A 7 -15.10 -0.69 -27.53
N ASP A 8 -14.83 -1.30 -28.69
CA ASP A 8 -15.30 -2.66 -29.03
C ASP A 8 -14.22 -3.76 -28.90
N HIS A 9 -13.11 -3.46 -28.22
CA HIS A 9 -11.97 -4.37 -28.09
C HIS A 9 -12.31 -5.61 -27.25
N LYS A 10 -12.34 -6.78 -27.89
CA LYS A 10 -12.66 -8.05 -27.23
C LYS A 10 -11.42 -8.70 -26.63
N ILE A 11 -11.43 -8.84 -25.31
CA ILE A 11 -10.37 -9.50 -24.54
C ILE A 11 -11.02 -10.58 -23.66
N CYS A 12 -10.31 -11.67 -23.37
CA CYS A 12 -10.82 -12.71 -22.48
C CYS A 12 -10.85 -12.21 -21.03
N ARG A 13 -11.72 -12.81 -20.21
CA ARG A 13 -11.91 -12.40 -18.81
C ARG A 13 -10.62 -12.54 -17.99
N ASP A 14 -9.85 -13.60 -18.23
CA ASP A 14 -8.63 -13.88 -17.48
C ASP A 14 -7.55 -12.83 -17.75
N CYS A 15 -7.32 -12.48 -19.01
CA CYS A 15 -6.36 -11.41 -19.36
C CYS A 15 -6.78 -10.05 -18.78
N ILE A 16 -8.09 -9.76 -18.73
CA ILE A 16 -8.59 -8.54 -18.10
C ILE A 16 -8.28 -8.54 -16.60
N ASN A 17 -8.57 -9.63 -15.91
CA ASN A 17 -8.33 -9.73 -14.48
C ASN A 17 -6.84 -9.70 -14.13
N GLN A 18 -5.99 -10.37 -14.93
CA GLN A 18 -4.54 -10.28 -14.78
C GLN A 18 -4.02 -8.85 -15.00
N TYR A 19 -4.53 -8.16 -16.02
CA TYR A 19 -4.17 -6.78 -16.28
C TYR A 19 -4.61 -5.84 -15.15
N ILE A 20 -5.85 -5.93 -14.69
CA ILE A 20 -6.36 -5.15 -13.55
C ILE A 20 -5.52 -5.43 -12.30
N ASN A 21 -5.25 -6.70 -12.00
CA ASN A 21 -4.39 -7.08 -10.88
C ASN A 21 -3.01 -6.42 -10.97
N LYS A 22 -2.39 -6.45 -12.14
CA LYS A 22 -1.09 -5.80 -12.37
C LYS A 22 -1.15 -4.28 -12.17
N GLN A 23 -2.20 -3.61 -12.63
CA GLN A 23 -2.34 -2.17 -12.43
C GLN A 23 -2.55 -1.82 -10.96
N LEU A 24 -3.42 -2.55 -10.26
CA LEU A 24 -3.77 -2.24 -8.87
C LEU A 24 -2.70 -2.67 -7.87
N ASN A 25 -2.24 -3.91 -7.95
CA ASN A 25 -1.38 -4.50 -6.92
C ASN A 25 0.10 -4.27 -7.19
N GLU A 26 0.57 -4.42 -8.45
CA GLU A 26 1.99 -4.17 -8.74
C GLU A 26 2.32 -2.68 -8.92
N LYS A 27 1.40 -1.90 -9.51
CA LYS A 27 1.67 -0.48 -9.86
C LYS A 27 0.93 0.54 -8.98
N GLY A 28 -0.10 0.14 -8.24
CA GLY A 28 -0.93 1.08 -7.47
C GLY A 28 -1.75 2.06 -8.33
N ILE A 29 -1.96 1.77 -9.62
CA ILE A 29 -2.63 2.66 -10.57
C ILE A 29 -4.14 2.33 -10.61
N VAL A 30 -4.96 3.29 -10.20
CA VAL A 30 -6.44 3.20 -10.27
C VAL A 30 -7.02 3.76 -11.59
N LYS A 31 -6.26 4.56 -12.33
CA LYS A 31 -6.65 5.05 -13.66
C LYS A 31 -6.28 4.02 -14.71
N ILE A 32 -7.15 3.03 -14.92
CA ILE A 32 -6.89 1.88 -15.79
C ILE A 32 -7.45 2.17 -17.19
N GLU A 33 -6.59 2.10 -18.20
CA GLU A 33 -6.96 2.25 -19.61
C GLU A 33 -7.30 0.89 -20.24
N CYS A 34 -7.91 0.92 -21.42
CA CYS A 34 -8.12 -0.28 -22.22
C CYS A 34 -6.76 -0.95 -22.54
N LEU A 35 -6.72 -2.28 -22.42
CA LEU A 35 -5.52 -3.07 -22.71
C LEU A 35 -5.18 -3.15 -24.21
N ALA A 36 -6.09 -2.73 -25.10
CA ALA A 36 -5.82 -2.72 -26.53
C ALA A 36 -4.78 -1.67 -26.91
N ASN A 37 -3.87 -2.03 -27.83
CA ASN A 37 -2.84 -1.12 -28.32
C ASN A 37 -3.48 0.17 -28.88
N HIS A 38 -2.91 1.31 -28.51
CA HIS A 38 -3.35 2.64 -28.92
C HIS A 38 -4.79 3.02 -28.50
N CYS A 39 -5.33 2.37 -27.47
CA CYS A 39 -6.66 2.68 -26.94
C CYS A 39 -6.57 3.30 -25.53
N ASN A 40 -6.70 4.63 -25.44
CA ASN A 40 -6.55 5.36 -24.17
C ASN A 40 -7.88 5.59 -23.43
N PHE A 41 -8.92 4.84 -23.78
CA PHE A 41 -10.19 4.94 -23.06
C PHE A 41 -10.06 4.35 -21.66
N LEU A 42 -10.40 5.16 -20.66
CA LEU A 42 -10.41 4.77 -19.27
C LEU A 42 -11.58 3.81 -18.97
N MET A 43 -11.30 2.83 -18.12
CA MET A 43 -12.30 1.99 -17.50
C MET A 43 -12.97 2.77 -16.37
N GLU A 44 -14.28 3.00 -16.50
CA GLU A 44 -15.07 3.61 -15.44
C GLU A 44 -15.44 2.59 -14.36
N TYR A 45 -16.00 3.07 -13.25
CA TYR A 45 -16.40 2.21 -12.14
C TYR A 45 -17.38 1.09 -12.57
N GLU A 46 -18.33 1.40 -13.45
CA GLU A 46 -19.28 0.41 -13.97
C GLU A 46 -18.61 -0.64 -14.86
N ASP A 47 -17.56 -0.25 -15.59
CA ASP A 47 -16.74 -1.19 -16.37
C ASP A 47 -16.00 -2.15 -15.43
N MET A 48 -15.37 -1.61 -14.38
CA MET A 48 -14.67 -2.39 -13.36
C MET A 48 -15.61 -3.40 -12.69
N LYS A 49 -16.80 -2.96 -12.25
CA LYS A 49 -17.83 -3.82 -11.66
C LYS A 49 -18.24 -4.98 -12.55
N ARG A 50 -18.32 -4.73 -13.86
CA ARG A 50 -18.77 -5.71 -14.84
C ARG A 50 -17.72 -6.79 -15.13
N VAL A 51 -16.44 -6.43 -15.17
CA VAL A 51 -15.38 -7.31 -15.71
C VAL A 51 -14.43 -7.88 -14.65
N ALA A 52 -14.22 -7.16 -13.55
CA ALA A 52 -13.31 -7.56 -12.48
C ALA A 52 -13.90 -8.71 -11.65
N SER A 53 -13.02 -9.49 -11.03
CA SER A 53 -13.39 -10.40 -9.95
C SER A 53 -13.82 -9.60 -8.72
N LYS A 54 -14.51 -10.26 -7.78
CA LYS A 54 -14.98 -9.65 -6.54
C LYS A 54 -13.83 -9.01 -5.75
N ASP A 55 -12.70 -9.72 -5.62
CA ASP A 55 -11.55 -9.20 -4.87
C ASP A 55 -10.90 -7.99 -5.57
N LEU A 56 -10.86 -7.98 -6.91
CA LEU A 56 -10.27 -6.88 -7.66
C LEU A 56 -11.12 -5.62 -7.65
N ILE A 57 -12.46 -5.72 -7.69
CA ILE A 57 -13.32 -4.54 -7.54
C ILE A 57 -13.23 -3.96 -6.13
N GLU A 58 -13.20 -4.79 -5.09
CA GLU A 58 -13.01 -4.32 -3.71
C GLU A 58 -11.65 -3.63 -3.54
N ARG A 59 -10.59 -4.18 -4.15
CA ARG A 59 -9.26 -3.57 -4.15
C ARG A 59 -9.25 -2.24 -4.90
N TYR A 60 -9.92 -2.18 -6.06
CA TYR A 60 -10.08 -0.95 -6.84
C TYR A 60 -10.79 0.13 -6.03
N GLU A 61 -11.90 -0.20 -5.36
CA GLU A 61 -12.65 0.73 -4.52
C GLU A 61 -11.79 1.27 -3.37
N TYR A 62 -11.06 0.38 -2.69
CA TYR A 62 -10.15 0.75 -1.61
C TYR A 62 -9.06 1.73 -2.09
N LEU A 63 -8.37 1.40 -3.18
CA LEU A 63 -7.31 2.27 -3.72
C LEU A 63 -7.88 3.60 -4.25
N SER A 64 -9.04 3.58 -4.92
CA SER A 64 -9.70 4.78 -5.43
C SER A 64 -10.11 5.73 -4.30
N PHE A 65 -10.65 5.18 -3.21
CA PHE A 65 -10.97 5.93 -2.01
C PHE A 65 -9.72 6.57 -1.40
N ARG A 66 -8.62 5.82 -1.29
CA ARG A 66 -7.37 6.33 -0.75
C ARG A 66 -6.77 7.47 -1.57
N GLU A 67 -6.78 7.33 -2.90
CA GLU A 67 -6.31 8.35 -3.84
C GLU A 67 -7.19 9.60 -3.82
N ALA A 68 -8.51 9.44 -3.63
CA ALA A 68 -9.42 10.58 -3.48
C ALA A 68 -9.15 11.35 -2.18
N ILE A 69 -9.02 10.64 -1.06
CA ILE A 69 -8.78 11.28 0.24
C ILE A 69 -7.38 11.92 0.33
N ARG A 70 -6.37 11.32 -0.30
CA ARG A 70 -5.00 11.90 -0.35
C ARG A 70 -4.95 13.29 -1.00
N GLN A 71 -5.96 13.67 -1.78
CA GLN A 71 -6.05 15.01 -2.38
C GLN A 71 -6.54 16.09 -1.40
N ILE A 72 -7.02 15.71 -0.21
CA ILE A 72 -7.37 16.66 0.85
C ILE A 72 -6.06 17.25 1.40
N PRO A 73 -5.85 18.57 1.36
CA PRO A 73 -4.56 19.20 1.71
C PRO A 73 -4.00 18.80 3.07
N ASP A 74 -4.87 18.76 4.08
CA ASP A 74 -4.49 18.51 5.47
C ASP A 74 -4.58 17.04 5.86
N PHE A 75 -4.95 16.15 4.95
CA PHE A 75 -5.06 14.73 5.23
C PHE A 75 -3.71 14.02 5.07
N ARG A 76 -3.38 13.14 6.02
CA ARG A 76 -2.26 12.20 5.90
C ARG A 76 -2.67 10.79 6.32
N TRP A 77 -2.07 9.79 5.66
CA TRP A 77 -2.15 8.40 6.09
C TRP A 77 -1.15 8.16 7.23
N CYS A 78 -1.48 7.28 8.17
CA CYS A 78 -0.52 6.81 9.15
C CYS A 78 0.59 5.99 8.48
N HIS A 79 1.86 6.24 8.80
CA HIS A 79 3.00 5.48 8.27
C HIS A 79 3.36 4.26 9.11
N ASN A 80 2.63 4.00 10.20
CA ASN A 80 2.77 2.73 10.91
C ASN A 80 2.26 1.61 9.99
N GLN A 81 3.13 0.63 9.71
CA GLN A 81 2.84 -0.47 8.78
C GLN A 81 1.65 -1.34 9.22
N ASN A 82 1.32 -1.33 10.52
CA ASN A 82 0.20 -2.05 11.11
C ASN A 82 -1.02 -1.14 11.35
N CYS A 83 -1.07 0.03 10.71
CA CYS A 83 -2.16 0.99 10.86
C CYS A 83 -2.67 1.44 9.47
N GLY A 84 -3.93 1.12 9.16
CA GLY A 84 -4.59 1.57 7.94
C GLY A 84 -5.27 2.94 8.04
N SER A 85 -5.24 3.58 9.21
CA SER A 85 -5.96 4.84 9.47
C SER A 85 -5.28 6.05 8.84
N GLY A 86 -6.06 7.09 8.61
CA GLY A 86 -5.56 8.42 8.26
C GLY A 86 -6.45 9.48 8.88
N GLN A 87 -5.95 10.71 8.92
CA GLN A 87 -6.62 11.81 9.60
C GLN A 87 -6.21 13.14 8.97
N GLU A 88 -7.06 14.14 9.19
CA GLU A 88 -6.69 15.53 8.94
C GLU A 88 -5.83 16.06 10.08
N HIS A 89 -4.82 16.85 9.72
CA HIS A 89 -3.98 17.55 10.67
C HIS A 89 -4.65 18.88 11.05
N LEU A 90 -5.36 18.88 12.18
CA LEU A 90 -6.07 20.05 12.70
C LEU A 90 -5.15 21.04 13.43
N GLY A 91 -3.83 20.84 13.41
CA GLY A 91 -2.87 21.60 14.22
C GLY A 91 -2.52 22.99 13.69
N GLU A 92 -3.09 23.40 12.55
CA GLU A 92 -2.65 24.55 11.75
C GLU A 92 -1.14 24.49 11.42
N ASP A 93 -0.60 25.46 10.68
CA ASP A 93 0.79 25.45 10.16
C ASP A 93 1.90 25.51 11.24
N ILE A 94 1.58 25.38 12.53
CA ILE A 94 2.48 25.67 13.65
C ILE A 94 3.22 24.42 14.16
N SER A 95 2.66 23.22 13.96
CA SER A 95 3.27 21.98 14.48
C SER A 95 3.35 20.89 13.40
N PRO A 96 4.56 20.45 12.99
CA PRO A 96 4.69 19.37 12.02
C PRO A 96 4.35 17.98 12.59
N ILE A 97 4.05 17.88 13.90
CA ILE A 97 3.80 16.60 14.56
C ILE A 97 2.33 16.21 14.43
N MET A 98 2.06 15.11 13.74
CA MET A 98 0.75 14.47 13.68
C MET A 98 0.76 13.15 14.46
N ILE A 99 -0.03 13.08 15.53
CA ILE A 99 -0.21 11.86 16.32
C ILE A 99 -1.42 11.10 15.78
N CYS A 100 -1.22 9.84 15.37
CA CYS A 100 -2.28 9.01 14.83
C CYS A 100 -3.36 8.74 15.89
N ILE A 101 -4.63 9.10 15.61
CA ILE A 101 -5.75 8.90 16.54
C ILE A 101 -6.07 7.42 16.82
N ALA A 102 -5.69 6.52 15.90
CA ALA A 102 -6.00 5.10 16.00
C ALA A 102 -4.93 4.30 16.74
N CYS A 103 -3.64 4.61 16.52
CA CYS A 103 -2.53 3.81 17.05
C CYS A 103 -1.48 4.60 17.83
N GLY A 104 -1.60 5.92 17.94
CA GLY A 104 -0.65 6.78 18.65
C GLY A 104 0.68 7.03 17.95
N GLN A 105 0.91 6.46 16.75
CA GLN A 105 2.14 6.71 15.98
C GLN A 105 2.32 8.21 15.71
N MET A 106 3.50 8.73 16.03
CA MET A 106 3.90 10.08 15.64
C MET A 106 4.41 10.07 14.20
N ASN A 107 3.90 10.99 13.40
CA ASN A 107 4.24 11.20 11.99
C ASN A 107 4.61 12.68 11.79
N CYS A 108 5.46 12.97 10.82
CA CYS A 108 5.72 14.32 10.33
C CYS A 108 4.70 14.67 9.24
N PHE A 109 3.87 15.68 9.49
CA PHE A 109 2.88 16.18 8.55
C PHE A 109 3.53 16.83 7.31
N THR A 110 4.58 17.61 7.53
CA THR A 110 5.31 18.36 6.49
C THR A 110 5.98 17.42 5.48
N HIS A 111 6.60 16.34 5.96
CA HIS A 111 7.37 15.41 5.13
C HIS A 111 6.60 14.14 4.73
N ASP A 112 5.41 13.90 5.30
CA ASP A 112 4.63 12.68 5.12
C ASP A 112 5.45 11.39 5.39
N VAL A 113 6.07 11.33 6.58
CA VAL A 113 6.88 10.19 7.06
C VAL A 113 6.65 9.94 8.56
N ILE A 114 7.21 8.85 9.11
CA ILE A 114 7.30 8.65 10.57
C ILE A 114 8.08 9.82 11.20
N TRP A 115 7.67 10.26 12.39
CA TRP A 115 8.31 11.37 13.10
C TRP A 115 9.82 11.17 13.28
N HIS A 116 10.60 12.16 12.90
CA HIS A 116 12.06 12.18 13.02
C HIS A 116 12.47 12.82 14.37
N ASP A 117 12.39 12.01 15.44
CA ASP A 117 12.67 12.46 16.79
C ASP A 117 14.08 13.07 16.95
N GLY A 118 14.18 14.12 17.78
CA GLY A 118 15.43 14.85 18.01
C GLY A 118 15.90 15.72 16.86
N ARG A 119 15.11 15.89 15.78
CA ARG A 119 15.43 16.73 14.61
C ARG A 119 14.26 17.61 14.21
N THR A 120 14.54 18.86 13.89
CA THR A 120 13.62 19.75 13.18
C THR A 120 13.43 19.30 11.73
N CYS A 121 12.38 19.81 11.07
CA CYS A 121 12.15 19.47 9.66
C CYS A 121 13.34 19.89 8.77
N THR A 122 13.90 21.07 9.00
CA THR A 122 15.06 21.57 8.26
C THR A 122 16.30 20.69 8.43
N GLU A 123 16.55 20.18 9.65
CA GLU A 123 17.67 19.26 9.90
C GLU A 123 17.45 17.90 9.23
N TYR A 124 16.22 17.38 9.25
CA TYR A 124 15.87 16.14 8.56
C TYR A 124 16.10 16.24 7.05
N GLU A 125 15.69 17.34 6.41
CA GLU A 125 15.93 17.57 4.99
C GLU A 125 17.42 17.70 4.66
N ALA A 126 18.17 18.45 5.47
CA ALA A 126 19.61 18.62 5.28
C ALA A 126 20.36 17.28 5.34
N GLU A 127 20.02 16.43 6.31
CA GLU A 127 20.62 15.09 6.46
C GLU A 127 20.26 14.20 5.27
N LYS A 128 19.00 14.19 4.84
CA LYS A 128 18.52 13.38 3.70
C LYS A 128 19.30 13.66 2.41
N ASN A 129 19.76 14.89 2.24
CA ASN A 129 20.55 15.32 1.08
C ASN A 129 22.04 14.93 1.16
N THR A 130 22.49 14.31 2.25
CA THR A 130 23.86 13.79 2.39
C THR A 130 23.97 12.36 1.86
N ILE A 131 25.21 11.90 1.63
CA ILE A 131 25.49 10.50 1.26
C ILE A 131 25.01 9.54 2.36
N GLU A 132 25.20 9.91 3.62
CA GLU A 132 24.79 9.10 4.78
C GLU A 132 23.27 9.01 4.89
N GLY A 133 22.56 10.13 4.67
CA GLY A 133 21.10 10.16 4.62
C GLY A 133 20.54 9.30 3.50
N ALA A 134 21.06 9.42 2.28
CA ALA A 134 20.67 8.58 1.15
C ALA A 134 20.95 7.08 1.41
N THR A 135 22.05 6.78 2.11
CA THR A 135 22.39 5.41 2.52
C THR A 135 21.38 4.88 3.53
N ARG A 136 21.01 5.68 4.54
CA ARG A 136 19.98 5.33 5.53
C ARG A 136 18.62 5.09 4.89
N ASP A 137 18.17 6.00 4.02
CA ASP A 137 16.90 5.85 3.29
C ASP A 137 16.88 4.57 2.46
N THR A 138 18.01 4.23 1.84
CA THR A 138 18.15 2.95 1.12
C THR A 138 18.02 1.77 2.06
N ILE A 139 18.70 1.78 3.22
CA ILE A 139 18.56 0.72 4.22
C ILE A 139 17.09 0.60 4.67
N GLU A 140 16.41 1.69 4.96
CA GLU A 140 15.00 1.69 5.40
C GLU A 140 14.04 1.16 4.33
N ARG A 141 14.28 1.48 3.06
CA ARG A 141 13.46 0.98 1.94
C ARG A 141 13.69 -0.50 1.64
N GLU A 142 14.94 -0.94 1.72
CA GLU A 142 15.35 -2.29 1.32
C GLU A 142 15.22 -3.32 2.45
N THR A 143 14.98 -2.88 3.69
CA THR A 143 14.92 -3.76 4.86
C THR A 143 13.72 -3.49 5.75
N LYS A 144 13.23 -4.52 6.45
CA LYS A 144 12.12 -4.43 7.41
C LYS A 144 12.50 -5.01 8.76
N THR A 145 11.86 -4.55 9.81
CA THR A 145 12.01 -5.11 11.15
C THR A 145 11.11 -6.32 11.33
N CYS A 146 11.62 -7.37 11.97
CA CYS A 146 10.80 -8.53 12.33
C CYS A 146 9.76 -8.11 13.39
N PRO A 147 8.46 -8.36 13.18
CA PRO A 147 7.44 -8.04 14.17
C PRO A 147 7.56 -8.89 15.45
N GLY A 148 8.18 -10.08 15.38
CA GLY A 148 8.36 -10.96 16.54
C GLY A 148 9.58 -10.64 17.42
N CYS A 149 10.68 -10.09 16.87
CA CYS A 149 11.91 -9.86 17.64
C CYS A 149 12.63 -8.53 17.37
N GLY A 150 12.13 -7.71 16.44
CA GLY A 150 12.67 -6.38 16.12
C GLY A 150 13.92 -6.36 15.25
N ILE A 151 14.57 -7.50 14.96
CA ILE A 151 15.77 -7.51 14.13
C ILE A 151 15.46 -7.08 12.69
N ARG A 152 16.35 -6.29 12.08
CA ARG A 152 16.25 -5.85 10.70
C ARG A 152 16.62 -6.99 9.74
N ILE A 153 15.77 -7.22 8.74
CA ILE A 153 15.86 -8.28 7.75
C ILE A 153 15.90 -7.63 6.37
N TYR A 154 16.76 -8.12 5.48
CA TYR A 154 16.76 -7.78 4.06
C TYR A 154 16.03 -8.88 3.28
N LYS A 155 15.27 -8.51 2.24
CA LYS A 155 14.53 -9.48 1.42
C LYS A 155 15.44 -10.08 0.35
N TYR A 156 15.77 -11.36 0.49
CA TYR A 156 16.43 -12.12 -0.57
C TYR A 156 15.38 -12.86 -1.42
N GLY A 157 14.96 -12.29 -2.55
CA GLY A 157 14.08 -12.94 -3.53
C GLY A 157 12.65 -12.41 -3.64
N GLY A 158 11.79 -13.15 -4.35
CA GLY A 158 10.46 -12.69 -4.77
C GLY A 158 9.29 -13.03 -3.82
N CYS A 159 9.43 -14.03 -2.95
CA CYS A 159 8.33 -14.47 -2.08
C CYS A 159 7.95 -13.39 -1.05
N THR A 160 6.66 -13.22 -0.79
CA THR A 160 6.14 -12.31 0.24
C THR A 160 6.08 -12.96 1.62
N HIS A 161 6.12 -14.28 1.72
CA HIS A 161 6.28 -15.00 2.98
C HIS A 161 7.72 -14.96 3.44
N MET A 162 7.95 -14.45 4.65
CA MET A 162 9.27 -14.33 5.25
C MET A 162 9.33 -15.06 6.58
N THR A 163 10.44 -15.75 6.84
CA THR A 163 10.75 -16.38 8.13
C THR A 163 11.97 -15.70 8.73
N CYS A 164 11.83 -15.13 9.91
CA CYS A 164 12.95 -14.55 10.66
C CYS A 164 13.83 -15.66 11.26
N LYS A 165 15.10 -15.34 11.56
CA LYS A 165 16.00 -16.21 12.34
C LYS A 165 15.44 -16.60 13.72
N CYS A 166 14.55 -15.79 14.30
CA CYS A 166 13.86 -16.12 15.54
C CYS A 166 12.72 -17.15 15.37
N GLY A 167 12.42 -17.57 14.13
CA GLY A 167 11.35 -18.51 13.79
C GLY A 167 10.00 -17.85 13.49
N HIS A 168 9.82 -16.56 13.78
CA HIS A 168 8.58 -15.86 13.46
C HIS A 168 8.39 -15.72 11.95
N GLN A 169 7.18 -16.01 11.46
CA GLN A 169 6.81 -15.97 10.05
C GLN A 169 5.80 -14.87 9.80
N PHE A 170 6.03 -14.04 8.79
CA PHE A 170 5.18 -12.89 8.51
C PHE A 170 5.14 -12.57 7.02
N CYS A 171 4.13 -11.80 6.60
CA CYS A 171 4.07 -11.22 5.27
C CYS A 171 5.04 -10.03 5.17
N TRP A 172 5.97 -10.04 4.21
CA TRP A 172 6.89 -8.93 3.95
C TRP A 172 6.18 -7.62 3.63
N LEU A 173 5.05 -7.68 2.92
CA LEU A 173 4.35 -6.48 2.48
C LEU A 173 3.73 -5.74 3.68
N CYS A 174 2.95 -6.45 4.50
CA CYS A 174 2.16 -5.86 5.58
C CYS A 174 2.59 -6.21 7.01
N CYS A 175 3.63 -7.02 7.19
CA CYS A 175 4.11 -7.48 8.50
C CYS A 175 3.10 -8.29 9.32
N ALA A 176 1.96 -8.68 8.75
CA ALA A 176 0.98 -9.55 9.39
C ALA A 176 1.54 -10.95 9.64
N ASP A 177 1.10 -11.57 10.75
CA ASP A 177 1.50 -12.92 11.15
C ASP A 177 1.05 -13.94 10.08
N TYR A 178 2.02 -14.65 9.52
CA TYR A 178 1.77 -15.59 8.43
C TYR A 178 0.98 -16.82 8.89
N LYS A 179 1.07 -17.18 10.17
CA LYS A 179 0.28 -18.27 10.74
C LYS A 179 -1.21 -17.95 10.64
N ASN A 180 -1.61 -16.73 10.98
CA ASN A 180 -3.01 -16.32 10.88
C ASN A 180 -3.50 -16.28 9.42
N ILE A 181 -2.64 -15.87 8.49
CA ILE A 181 -2.96 -15.86 7.05
C ILE A 181 -3.21 -17.29 6.54
N ILE A 182 -2.40 -18.26 6.96
CA ILE A 182 -2.59 -19.67 6.58
C ILE A 182 -3.84 -20.27 7.24
N ASP A 183 -4.03 -20.01 8.54
CA ASP A 183 -5.10 -20.64 9.32
C ASP A 183 -6.49 -20.10 8.95
N TYR A 184 -6.58 -18.81 8.58
CA TYR A 184 -7.86 -18.11 8.42
C TYR A 184 -8.06 -17.43 7.08
N GLY A 185 -7.02 -17.36 6.24
CA GLY A 185 -7.09 -16.82 4.89
C GLY A 185 -6.59 -15.38 4.73
N ASN A 186 -6.70 -14.89 3.49
CA ASN A 186 -6.11 -13.63 3.05
C ASN A 186 -6.71 -12.37 3.70
N ASN A 187 -7.83 -12.49 4.40
CA ASN A 187 -8.42 -11.39 5.19
C ASN A 187 -7.60 -11.06 6.45
N TYR A 188 -6.59 -11.86 6.79
CA TYR A 188 -5.65 -11.63 7.89
C TYR A 188 -4.35 -10.93 7.46
N HIS A 189 -4.21 -10.58 6.18
CA HIS A 189 -3.31 -9.50 5.81
C HIS A 189 -3.85 -8.16 6.31
N GLU A 190 -2.99 -7.16 6.53
CA GLU A 190 -3.48 -5.77 6.68
C GLU A 190 -4.27 -5.35 5.44
N ILE A 191 -5.33 -4.56 5.62
CA ILE A 191 -6.20 -4.10 4.51
C ILE A 191 -5.44 -3.33 3.42
N THR A 192 -4.30 -2.74 3.78
CA THR A 192 -3.37 -2.06 2.86
C THR A 192 -2.60 -3.03 1.96
N CYS A 193 -2.43 -4.28 2.39
CA CYS A 193 -1.67 -5.30 1.68
C CYS A 193 -2.29 -5.64 0.33
N GLU A 194 -1.45 -5.85 -0.68
CA GLU A 194 -1.86 -6.33 -2.00
C GLU A 194 -2.48 -7.73 -1.98
N LEU A 195 -2.13 -8.53 -0.97
CA LEU A 195 -2.62 -9.89 -0.79
C LEU A 195 -3.90 -9.94 0.06
N TYR A 196 -4.39 -8.79 0.55
CA TYR A 196 -5.64 -8.75 1.30
C TYR A 196 -6.83 -9.08 0.40
N SER A 197 -7.70 -9.97 0.89
CA SER A 197 -9.01 -10.25 0.31
C SER A 197 -10.02 -10.45 1.43
N LYS A 198 -11.23 -9.91 1.30
CA LYS A 198 -12.34 -10.19 2.24
C LYS A 198 -12.87 -11.61 2.10
N SER A 199 -12.62 -12.26 0.98
CA SER A 199 -13.05 -13.63 0.71
C SER A 199 -12.07 -14.57 1.41
N ALA A 200 -12.50 -15.22 2.50
CA ALA A 200 -11.69 -16.17 3.28
C ALA A 200 -11.40 -17.51 2.54
N TYR A 201 -11.36 -17.51 1.20
CA TYR A 201 -11.13 -18.74 0.47
C TYR A 201 -9.65 -19.10 0.49
N LEU A 202 -9.42 -20.30 1.03
CA LEU A 202 -8.17 -21.04 1.09
C LEU A 202 -7.59 -21.22 -0.31
N ILE A 203 -6.26 -21.08 -0.41
CA ILE A 203 -5.44 -21.68 -1.48
C ILE A 203 -5.64 -23.19 -1.53
#